data_AF-A0A4P5W1C3-F1
#
_entry.id   AF-A0A4P5W1C3-F1
#
_cell.length_a   1.000
_cell.length_b   1.000
_cell.length_c   1.000
_cell.angle_alpha   90.00
_cell.angle_beta   90.00
_cell.angle_gamma   90.00
#
_symmetry.space_group_name_H-M   'P 1'
#
loop_
_entity.id
_entity.type
_entity.pdbx_description
1 polymer ?
#
loop_
_entity_poly.entity_id
_entity_poly.type
_entity_poly.pdbx_seq_one_letter_code
_entity_poly.pdbx_strand_id
1 'polypeptide(L)'
;MATLSHYPFISHLRAEPNQHVLHFKSGRLVYAGAGVAYWFNPLSASIAQVPIEDNETTFMLHERSADFQDVAIQVCIRYRCVDPEKLASRVNFGLSLRGGTWLEQPLERLATFWSQRAQGPARAWVMAARVEAALAAGGEAVRTAITDALRADQELPAMGLAVVDVQVVSVAASAEVEKALQTPTREGIQQKADEAIFSRRALAVEKERAIKENEINTQIQLAKKEELLIAQNTANELSRVRAATEAERLKAEGTLERERLAAEAYSRDVVTKAHGDADARRELRAVDLDAEERRLKAYEALPASLVLALAAQDAARKIESIQHLNISPDLLGSSFQQMLRDNAGK
;
A
#
# COMPACT_ATOMS: atom_id res chain seq x y z
N MET A 1 69.20 -11.66 -21.89
CA MET A 1 70.44 -12.46 -21.74
C MET A 1 71.44 -12.00 -22.77
N ALA A 2 72.74 -12.06 -22.48
CA ALA A 2 73.76 -11.62 -23.43
C ALA A 2 73.71 -12.44 -24.73
N THR A 3 73.83 -11.75 -25.87
CA THR A 3 73.91 -12.41 -27.18
C THR A 3 75.36 -12.80 -27.46
N LEU A 4 75.60 -14.08 -27.72
CA LEU A 4 76.90 -14.60 -28.13
C LEU A 4 76.86 -14.99 -29.60
N SER A 5 77.84 -14.50 -30.37
CA SER A 5 78.07 -14.89 -31.76
C SER A 5 79.41 -15.61 -31.87
N HIS A 6 79.39 -16.80 -32.47
CA HIS A 6 80.55 -17.68 -32.54
C HIS A 6 81.20 -17.62 -33.92
N TYR A 7 82.50 -17.39 -33.91
CA TYR A 7 83.37 -17.53 -35.07
C TYR A 7 84.45 -18.58 -34.74
N PRO A 8 85.12 -19.19 -35.73
CA PRO A 8 85.97 -20.38 -35.51
C PRO A 8 87.03 -20.24 -34.41
N PHE A 9 87.55 -19.02 -34.18
CA PHE A 9 88.62 -18.77 -33.20
C PHE A 9 88.32 -17.63 -32.21
N ILE A 10 87.23 -16.89 -32.41
CA ILE A 10 86.84 -15.74 -31.59
C ILE A 10 85.34 -15.75 -31.39
N SER A 11 84.89 -15.28 -30.24
CA SER A 11 83.48 -15.08 -29.95
C SER A 11 83.23 -13.60 -29.69
N HIS A 12 82.08 -13.12 -30.12
CA HIS A 12 81.62 -11.77 -29.83
C HIS A 12 80.50 -11.86 -28.80
N LEU A 13 80.65 -11.12 -27.69
CA LEU A 13 79.60 -10.96 -26.70
C LEU A 13 79.01 -9.57 -26.81
N ARG A 14 77.68 -9.49 -26.83
CA ARG A 14 76.91 -8.26 -26.71
C ARG A 14 75.95 -8.37 -25.53
N ALA A 15 76.16 -7.55 -24.51
CA ALA A 15 75.27 -7.43 -23.37
C ALA A 15 74.33 -6.23 -23.52
N GLU A 16 73.16 -6.33 -22.91
CA GLU A 16 72.20 -5.24 -22.82
C GLU A 16 72.60 -4.25 -21.73
N PRO A 17 72.12 -2.98 -21.77
CA PRO A 17 72.49 -1.95 -20.78
C PRO A 17 72.15 -2.32 -19.33
N ASN A 18 71.13 -3.15 -19.11
CA ASN A 18 70.71 -3.66 -17.80
C ASN A 18 71.53 -4.85 -17.30
N GLN A 19 72.54 -5.30 -18.06
CA GLN A 19 73.35 -6.47 -17.75
C GLN A 19 74.82 -6.07 -17.54
N HIS A 20 75.34 -6.36 -16.36
CA HIS A 20 76.77 -6.22 -16.07
C HIS A 20 77.50 -7.50 -16.47
N VAL A 21 78.58 -7.35 -17.22
CA VAL A 21 79.44 -8.47 -17.62
C VAL A 21 80.74 -8.38 -16.85
N LEU A 22 81.16 -9.50 -16.26
CA LEU A 22 82.48 -9.67 -15.65
C LEU A 22 83.24 -10.73 -16.45
N HIS A 23 84.38 -10.34 -17.01
CA HIS A 23 85.24 -11.21 -17.80
C HIS A 23 86.53 -11.51 -17.05
N PHE A 24 86.70 -12.78 -16.73
CA PHE A 24 87.89 -13.32 -16.11
C PHE A 24 88.74 -14.07 -17.14
N LYS A 25 90.05 -13.82 -17.09
CA LYS A 25 91.06 -14.57 -17.85
C LYS A 25 92.11 -15.07 -16.88
N SER A 26 92.33 -16.38 -16.86
CA SER A 26 93.31 -17.01 -15.94
C SER A 26 93.13 -16.58 -14.47
N GLY A 27 91.87 -16.46 -14.01
CA GLY A 27 91.53 -16.10 -12.64
C GLY A 27 91.62 -14.61 -12.28
N ARG A 28 91.93 -13.72 -13.23
CA ARG A 28 91.94 -12.26 -13.01
C ARG A 28 90.81 -11.58 -13.77
N LEU A 29 90.17 -10.60 -13.16
CA LEU A 29 89.18 -9.74 -13.82
C LEU A 29 89.91 -8.85 -14.83
N VAL A 30 89.60 -9.03 -16.12
CA VAL A 30 90.22 -8.27 -17.22
C VAL A 30 89.29 -7.17 -17.70
N TYR A 31 87.97 -7.40 -17.63
CA TYR A 31 86.99 -6.45 -18.14
C TYR A 31 85.69 -6.54 -17.35
N ALA A 32 85.13 -5.37 -17.01
CA ALA A 32 83.87 -5.22 -16.30
C ALA A 32 83.08 -4.04 -16.86
N GLY A 33 81.78 -4.19 -17.08
CA GLY A 33 80.93 -3.10 -17.56
C GLY A 33 79.50 -3.51 -17.92
N ALA A 34 78.61 -2.52 -17.97
CA ALA A 34 77.21 -2.67 -18.37
C ALA A 34 77.02 -2.36 -19.85
N GLY A 35 76.16 -3.10 -20.56
CA GLY A 35 75.83 -2.82 -21.97
C GLY A 35 77.00 -2.97 -22.94
N VAL A 36 77.98 -3.79 -22.57
CA VAL A 36 79.25 -3.91 -23.29
C VAL A 36 79.13 -4.82 -24.51
N ALA A 37 79.88 -4.48 -25.56
CA ALA A 37 80.05 -5.33 -26.74
C ALA A 37 81.55 -5.48 -27.04
N TYR A 38 82.06 -6.71 -27.02
CA TYR A 38 83.49 -6.97 -27.25
C TYR A 38 83.77 -8.39 -27.75
N TRP A 39 84.95 -8.55 -28.34
CA TRP A 39 85.47 -9.82 -28.82
C TRP A 39 86.36 -10.49 -27.77
N PHE A 40 86.27 -11.81 -27.66
CA PHE A 40 87.06 -12.58 -26.71
C PHE A 40 87.41 -13.97 -27.24
N ASN A 41 88.43 -14.60 -26.63
CA ASN A 41 88.80 -15.98 -26.92
C ASN A 41 88.07 -16.94 -25.95
N PRO A 42 87.15 -17.79 -26.44
CA PRO A 42 86.32 -18.65 -25.60
C PRO A 42 87.09 -19.73 -24.83
N LEU A 43 88.32 -20.10 -25.26
CA LEU A 43 89.11 -21.12 -24.57
C LEU A 43 89.77 -20.61 -23.27
N SER A 44 89.96 -19.31 -23.14
CA SER A 44 90.64 -18.69 -22.00
C SER A 44 89.75 -17.81 -21.13
N ALA A 45 88.49 -17.61 -21.55
CA ALA A 45 87.55 -16.71 -20.93
C ALA A 45 86.62 -17.45 -19.97
N SER A 46 86.39 -16.86 -18.81
CA SER A 46 85.24 -17.15 -17.95
C SER A 46 84.44 -15.86 -17.83
N ILE A 47 83.15 -15.91 -18.15
CA ILE A 47 82.29 -14.73 -18.21
C ILE A 47 81.15 -14.94 -17.23
N ALA A 48 80.90 -13.96 -16.38
CA ALA A 48 79.72 -13.89 -15.53
C ALA A 48 78.82 -12.73 -15.97
N GLN A 49 77.50 -12.93 -15.89
CA GLN A 49 76.51 -11.92 -16.21
C GLN A 49 75.59 -11.69 -15.02
N VAL A 50 75.63 -10.48 -14.47
CA VAL A 50 74.84 -10.05 -13.32
C VAL A 50 73.80 -9.03 -13.79
N PRO A 51 72.51 -9.21 -13.47
CA PRO A 51 71.49 -8.22 -13.77
C PRO A 51 71.63 -7.00 -12.83
N ILE A 52 71.61 -5.78 -13.39
CA ILE A 52 71.67 -4.51 -12.63
C ILE A 52 70.26 -3.89 -12.50
N GLU A 53 69.29 -4.40 -13.26
CA GLU A 53 67.89 -4.02 -13.12
C GLU A 53 67.30 -4.45 -11.77
N ASP A 54 66.16 -3.86 -11.46
CA ASP A 54 65.38 -4.26 -10.30
C ASP A 54 64.76 -5.63 -10.59
N ASN A 55 65.20 -6.62 -9.82
CA ASN A 55 64.71 -7.98 -9.89
C ASN A 55 63.63 -8.19 -8.83
N GLU A 56 62.68 -9.04 -9.16
CA GLU A 56 61.60 -9.41 -8.26
C GLU A 56 61.68 -10.89 -7.92
N THR A 57 61.43 -11.23 -6.66
CA THR A 57 61.31 -12.62 -6.24
C THR A 57 60.14 -12.77 -5.31
N THR A 58 59.32 -13.76 -5.62
CA THR A 58 58.17 -14.16 -4.82
C THR A 58 58.42 -15.52 -4.20
N PHE A 59 58.16 -15.64 -2.90
CA PHE A 59 58.25 -16.90 -2.16
C PHE A 59 57.14 -16.97 -1.10
N MET A 60 56.85 -18.18 -0.65
CA MET A 60 55.86 -18.44 0.39
C MET A 60 56.56 -18.90 1.66
N LEU A 61 56.21 -18.27 2.78
CA LEU A 61 56.67 -18.62 4.11
C LEU A 61 55.54 -19.35 4.83
N HIS A 62 55.85 -20.51 5.41
CA HIS A 62 54.92 -21.26 6.24
C HIS A 62 55.37 -21.13 7.70
N GLU A 63 54.56 -20.46 8.50
CA GLU A 63 54.85 -20.23 9.91
C GLU A 63 53.63 -20.59 10.76
N ARG A 64 53.86 -20.76 12.06
CA ARG A 64 52.83 -21.20 13.01
C ARG A 64 52.49 -20.08 13.97
N SER A 65 51.20 -19.79 14.09
CA SER A 65 50.63 -18.78 14.99
C SER A 65 50.72 -19.17 16.47
N ALA A 66 50.40 -18.22 17.35
CA ALA A 66 50.35 -18.43 18.80
C ALA A 66 49.36 -19.53 19.22
N ASP A 67 48.29 -19.74 18.45
CA ASP A 67 47.26 -20.76 18.66
C ASP A 67 47.50 -22.03 17.83
N PHE A 68 48.76 -22.26 17.44
CA PHE A 68 49.25 -23.50 16.84
C PHE A 68 48.63 -23.85 15.47
N GLN A 69 48.11 -22.85 14.77
CA GLN A 69 47.59 -22.99 13.41
C GLN A 69 48.62 -22.54 12.38
N ASP A 70 48.60 -23.19 11.22
CA ASP A 70 49.50 -22.87 10.11
C ASP A 70 49.01 -21.63 9.35
N VAL A 71 49.95 -20.73 9.09
CA VAL A 71 49.76 -19.48 8.34
C VAL A 71 50.75 -19.45 7.19
N ALA A 72 50.24 -19.29 5.97
CA ALA A 72 51.01 -19.10 4.76
C ALA A 72 51.07 -17.61 4.42
N ILE A 73 52.29 -17.09 4.26
CA ILE A 73 52.55 -15.69 3.92
C ILE A 73 53.25 -15.66 2.57
N GLN A 74 52.62 -15.04 1.58
CA GLN A 74 53.24 -14.81 0.28
C GLN A 74 53.95 -13.46 0.28
N VAL A 75 55.26 -13.49 0.13
CA VAL A 75 56.12 -12.29 0.14
C VAL A 75 56.74 -12.12 -1.24
N CYS A 76 56.74 -10.88 -1.71
CA CYS A 76 57.46 -10.43 -2.88
C CYS A 76 58.52 -9.41 -2.44
N ILE A 77 59.77 -9.62 -2.84
CA ILE A 77 60.86 -8.70 -2.59
C ILE A 77 61.39 -8.21 -3.94
N ARG A 78 61.38 -6.88 -4.12
CA ARG A 78 62.08 -6.20 -5.20
C ARG A 78 63.45 -5.77 -4.70
N TYR A 79 64.50 -6.20 -5.38
CA TYR A 79 65.87 -5.90 -5.02
C TYR A 79 66.68 -5.54 -6.26
N ARG A 80 67.82 -4.90 -6.05
CA ARG A 80 68.76 -4.58 -7.12
C ARG A 80 70.18 -4.92 -6.73
N CYS A 81 71.00 -5.21 -7.73
CA CYS A 81 72.44 -5.33 -7.56
C CYS A 81 73.07 -3.93 -7.59
N VAL A 82 73.75 -3.55 -6.51
CA VAL A 82 74.53 -2.30 -6.40
C VAL A 82 75.99 -2.54 -6.75
N ASP A 83 76.53 -3.71 -6.37
CA ASP A 83 77.92 -4.08 -6.61
C ASP A 83 77.98 -5.48 -7.28
N PRO A 84 78.04 -5.53 -8.61
CA PRO A 84 78.06 -6.78 -9.38
C PRO A 84 79.27 -7.67 -9.09
N GLU A 85 80.42 -7.08 -8.76
CA GLU A 85 81.65 -7.83 -8.49
C GLU A 85 81.55 -8.59 -7.16
N LYS A 86 81.05 -7.92 -6.11
CA LYS A 86 80.79 -8.59 -4.82
C LYS A 86 79.75 -9.68 -4.96
N LEU A 87 78.68 -9.43 -5.70
CA LEU A 87 77.60 -10.41 -5.87
C LEU A 87 78.09 -11.66 -6.61
N ALA A 88 78.86 -11.48 -7.68
CA ALA A 88 79.44 -12.59 -8.45
C ALA A 88 80.48 -13.41 -7.66
N SER A 89 81.08 -12.84 -6.61
CA SER A 89 81.99 -13.58 -5.72
C SER A 89 81.26 -14.56 -4.78
N ARG A 90 79.98 -14.30 -4.47
CA ARG A 90 79.17 -15.11 -3.55
C ARG A 90 78.19 -16.04 -4.26
N VAL A 91 77.69 -15.64 -5.42
CA VAL A 91 76.72 -16.40 -6.23
C VAL A 91 77.29 -16.59 -7.64
N ASN A 92 77.19 -17.81 -8.16
CA ASN A 92 77.71 -18.14 -9.47
C ASN A 92 76.79 -17.61 -10.59
N PHE A 93 77.19 -16.49 -11.18
CA PHE A 93 76.56 -15.89 -12.37
C PHE A 93 77.26 -16.28 -13.68
N GLY A 94 78.05 -17.36 -13.67
CA GLY A 94 78.80 -17.84 -14.83
C GLY A 94 77.90 -18.15 -16.02
N LEU A 95 78.33 -17.72 -17.20
CA LEU A 95 77.64 -17.97 -18.47
C LEU A 95 78.28 -19.14 -19.23
N SER A 96 77.43 -19.98 -19.80
CA SER A 96 77.83 -20.96 -20.81
C SER A 96 78.20 -20.23 -22.11
N LEU A 97 79.47 -20.31 -22.50
CA LEU A 97 79.95 -19.65 -23.72
C LEU A 97 79.39 -20.26 -25.01
N ARG A 98 78.75 -21.43 -24.97
CA ARG A 98 78.07 -22.03 -26.14
C ARG A 98 76.68 -21.43 -26.37
N GLY A 99 75.91 -21.25 -25.29
CA GLY A 99 74.48 -20.93 -25.36
C GLY A 99 74.09 -19.57 -24.80
N GLY A 100 74.98 -18.88 -24.09
CA GLY A 100 74.67 -17.60 -23.44
C GLY A 100 73.69 -17.69 -22.28
N THR A 101 73.46 -18.90 -21.75
CA THR A 101 72.65 -19.15 -20.57
C THR A 101 73.52 -19.23 -19.32
N TRP A 102 72.97 -18.98 -18.14
CA TRP A 102 73.68 -19.23 -16.89
C TRP A 102 73.99 -20.73 -16.72
N LEU A 103 75.14 -21.01 -16.09
CA LEU A 103 75.59 -22.37 -15.74
C LEU A 103 74.80 -22.94 -14.56
N GLU A 104 74.39 -22.07 -13.63
CA GLU A 104 73.52 -22.37 -12.49
C GLU A 104 72.22 -21.55 -12.58
N GLN A 105 71.34 -21.68 -11.58
CA GLN A 105 70.16 -20.84 -11.41
C GLN A 105 70.42 -19.78 -10.33
N PRO A 106 71.18 -18.70 -10.61
CA PRO A 106 71.57 -17.73 -9.59
C PRO A 106 70.36 -16.99 -8.99
N LEU A 107 69.31 -16.74 -9.78
CA LEU A 107 68.08 -16.11 -9.29
C LEU A 107 67.31 -16.99 -8.31
N GLU A 108 67.30 -18.31 -8.49
CA GLU A 108 66.68 -19.24 -7.54
C GLU A 108 67.47 -19.35 -6.23
N ARG A 109 68.81 -19.26 -6.32
CA ARG A 109 69.67 -19.18 -5.13
C ARG A 109 69.44 -17.88 -4.37
N LEU A 110 69.29 -16.75 -5.08
CA LEU A 110 68.88 -15.48 -4.47
C LEU A 110 67.49 -15.57 -3.87
N ALA A 111 66.56 -16.26 -4.52
CA ALA A 111 65.22 -16.45 -3.98
C ALA A 111 65.22 -17.21 -2.65
N THR A 112 66.04 -18.26 -2.57
CA THR A 112 66.27 -19.02 -1.34
C THR A 112 66.90 -18.15 -0.25
N PHE A 113 67.90 -17.33 -0.61
CA PHE A 113 68.54 -16.39 0.31
C PHE A 113 67.54 -15.38 0.89
N TRP A 114 66.72 -14.75 0.04
CA TRP A 114 65.70 -13.80 0.47
C TRP A 114 64.64 -14.45 1.36
N SER A 115 64.19 -15.66 1.02
CA SER A 115 63.25 -16.44 1.82
C SER A 115 63.81 -16.71 3.23
N GLN A 116 65.06 -17.15 3.35
CA GLN A 116 65.70 -17.42 4.63
C GLN A 116 65.84 -16.17 5.50
N ARG A 117 66.17 -15.01 4.90
CA ARG A 117 66.31 -13.74 5.63
C ARG A 117 64.96 -13.18 6.09
N ALA A 118 63.92 -13.35 5.29
CA ALA A 118 62.56 -12.92 5.64
C ALA A 118 61.89 -13.83 6.69
N GLN A 119 62.33 -15.10 6.80
CA GLN A 119 61.70 -16.10 7.66
C GLN A 119 61.70 -15.71 9.15
N GLY A 120 62.83 -15.28 9.69
CA GLY A 120 62.95 -14.93 11.12
C GLY A 120 61.99 -13.81 11.56
N PRO A 121 62.01 -12.64 10.89
CA PRO A 121 61.08 -11.53 11.18
C PRO A 121 59.61 -11.91 11.00
N ALA A 122 59.28 -12.65 9.93
CA ALA A 122 57.92 -13.12 9.70
C ALA A 122 57.45 -14.06 10.82
N ARG A 123 58.28 -15.04 11.21
CA ARG A 123 58.01 -15.95 12.32
C ARG A 123 57.76 -15.21 13.63
N ALA A 124 58.64 -14.27 13.98
CA ALA A 124 58.54 -13.53 15.24
C ALA A 124 57.19 -12.80 15.36
N TRP A 125 56.69 -12.25 14.26
CA TRP A 125 55.37 -11.61 14.21
C TRP A 125 54.23 -12.63 14.29
N VAL A 126 54.27 -13.69 13.47
CA VAL A 126 53.21 -14.71 13.44
C VAL A 126 53.06 -15.41 14.79
N MET A 127 54.17 -15.75 15.45
CA MET A 127 54.15 -16.42 16.76
C MET A 127 53.61 -15.53 17.89
N ALA A 128 53.61 -14.21 17.72
CA ALA A 128 53.06 -13.27 18.70
C ALA A 128 51.55 -13.06 18.55
N ALA A 129 50.95 -13.44 17.42
CA ALA A 129 49.54 -13.21 17.10
C ALA A 129 48.74 -14.53 17.02
N ARG A 130 47.47 -14.47 17.39
CA ARG A 130 46.49 -15.52 17.04
C ARG A 130 46.16 -15.41 15.56
N VAL A 131 45.79 -16.51 14.89
CA VAL A 131 45.48 -16.49 13.43
C VAL A 131 44.45 -15.44 13.06
N GLU A 132 43.37 -15.32 13.82
CA GLU A 132 42.31 -14.35 13.53
C GLU A 132 42.84 -12.91 13.54
N ALA A 133 43.67 -12.56 14.53
CA ALA A 133 44.30 -11.25 14.61
C ALA A 133 45.35 -11.05 13.50
N ALA A 134 46.08 -12.10 13.12
CA ALA A 134 47.05 -12.05 12.03
C ALA A 134 46.36 -11.83 10.67
N LEU A 135 45.25 -12.51 10.41
CA LEU A 135 44.43 -12.33 9.20
C LEU A 135 43.78 -10.94 9.17
N ALA A 136 43.29 -10.45 10.32
CA ALA A 136 42.65 -9.14 10.43
C ALA A 136 43.64 -7.96 10.30
N ALA A 137 44.85 -8.07 10.87
CA ALA A 137 45.90 -7.08 10.74
C ALA A 137 46.47 -7.01 9.30
N GLY A 138 46.25 -8.07 8.52
CA GLY A 138 46.68 -8.18 7.13
C GLY A 138 48.19 -8.29 6.97
N GLY A 139 48.66 -8.06 5.75
CA GLY A 139 50.08 -8.16 5.40
C GLY A 139 50.95 -6.99 5.85
N GLU A 140 50.35 -5.88 6.31
CA GLU A 140 51.06 -4.62 6.57
C GLU A 140 52.08 -4.75 7.71
N ALA A 141 51.67 -5.36 8.82
CA ALA A 141 52.52 -5.51 9.98
C ALA A 141 53.69 -6.47 9.72
N VAL A 142 53.45 -7.56 8.98
CA VAL A 142 54.49 -8.47 8.50
C VAL A 142 55.45 -7.75 7.56
N ARG A 143 54.92 -6.95 6.62
CA ARG A 143 55.73 -6.19 5.67
C ARG A 143 56.69 -5.25 6.39
N THR A 144 56.20 -4.52 7.39
CA THR A 144 57.05 -3.63 8.21
C THR A 144 58.12 -4.41 8.95
N ALA A 145 57.76 -5.51 9.61
CA ALA A 145 58.72 -6.36 10.33
C ALA A 145 59.84 -6.89 9.42
N ILE A 146 59.50 -7.38 8.21
CA ILE A 146 60.49 -7.84 7.23
C ILE A 146 61.33 -6.67 6.71
N THR A 147 60.71 -5.53 6.39
CA THR A 147 61.41 -4.36 5.86
C THR A 147 62.44 -3.82 6.84
N ASP A 148 62.07 -3.70 8.11
CA ASP A 148 62.96 -3.20 9.16
C ASP A 148 64.14 -4.15 9.39
N ALA A 149 63.87 -5.45 9.42
CA ALA A 149 64.92 -6.47 9.57
C ALA A 149 65.88 -6.50 8.39
N LEU A 150 65.38 -6.43 7.15
CA LEU A 150 66.23 -6.39 5.96
C LEU A 150 67.04 -5.09 5.88
N ARG A 151 66.48 -3.96 6.30
CA ARG A 151 67.21 -2.68 6.35
C ARG A 151 68.33 -2.69 7.39
N ALA A 152 68.16 -3.42 8.49
CA ALA A 152 69.16 -3.57 9.54
C ALA A 152 70.26 -4.60 9.21
N ASP A 153 70.07 -5.44 8.18
CA ASP A 153 70.98 -6.52 7.84
C ASP A 153 72.22 -6.02 7.08
N GLN A 154 73.39 -6.10 7.72
CA GLN A 154 74.67 -5.68 7.15
C GLN A 154 75.21 -6.65 6.08
N GLU A 155 74.69 -7.87 6.00
CA GLU A 155 75.12 -8.83 4.98
C GLU A 155 74.65 -8.46 3.57
N LEU A 156 73.52 -7.73 3.44
CA LEU A 156 73.00 -7.30 2.15
C LEU A 156 73.97 -6.37 1.39
N PRO A 157 74.43 -5.25 1.96
CA PRO A 157 75.44 -4.43 1.30
C PRO A 157 76.80 -5.14 1.16
N ALA A 158 77.15 -6.04 2.08
CA ALA A 158 78.38 -6.84 1.98
C ALA A 158 78.34 -7.83 0.79
N MET A 159 77.15 -8.30 0.41
CA MET A 159 76.91 -9.12 -0.78
C MET A 159 76.72 -8.29 -2.06
N GLY A 160 76.57 -6.97 -1.96
CA GLY A 160 76.33 -6.08 -3.10
C GLY A 160 74.86 -5.96 -3.52
N LEU A 161 73.92 -6.28 -2.62
CA LEU A 161 72.48 -6.22 -2.84
C LEU A 161 71.85 -5.05 -2.09
N ALA A 162 70.82 -4.46 -2.67
CA ALA A 162 69.95 -3.49 -2.01
C ALA A 162 68.48 -3.87 -2.20
N VAL A 163 67.70 -3.73 -1.13
CA VAL A 163 66.24 -3.89 -1.17
C VAL A 163 65.63 -2.60 -1.69
N VAL A 164 64.79 -2.71 -2.71
CA VAL A 164 64.02 -1.60 -3.27
C VAL A 164 62.65 -1.53 -2.60
N ASP A 165 61.97 -2.67 -2.51
CA ASP A 165 60.61 -2.75 -1.99
C ASP A 165 60.33 -4.16 -1.43
N VAL A 166 59.45 -4.24 -0.44
CA VAL A 166 58.96 -5.48 0.16
C VAL A 166 57.45 -5.42 0.16
N GLN A 167 56.81 -6.44 -0.42
CA GLN A 167 55.35 -6.53 -0.51
C GLN A 167 54.89 -7.85 0.09
N VAL A 168 53.83 -7.81 0.87
CA VAL A 168 53.12 -9.01 1.34
C VAL A 168 51.85 -9.13 0.52
N VAL A 169 51.82 -10.13 -0.36
CA VAL A 169 50.74 -10.33 -1.34
C VAL A 169 49.52 -10.94 -0.65
N SER A 170 49.74 -11.90 0.23
CA SER A 170 48.67 -12.57 0.96
C SER A 170 49.17 -13.11 2.30
N VAL A 171 48.25 -13.13 3.26
CA VAL A 171 48.38 -13.84 4.54
C VAL A 171 47.14 -14.71 4.62
N ALA A 172 47.32 -16.03 4.55
CA ALA A 172 46.23 -17.00 4.51
C ALA A 172 46.45 -18.07 5.57
N ALA A 173 45.36 -18.55 6.15
CA ALA A 173 45.42 -19.73 7.02
C ALA A 173 45.13 -20.99 6.20
N SER A 174 45.17 -22.16 6.82
CA SER A 174 44.68 -23.38 6.15
C SER A 174 43.20 -23.23 5.78
N ALA A 175 42.78 -23.84 4.66
CA ALA A 175 41.40 -23.73 4.18
C ALA A 175 40.35 -24.21 5.20
N GLU A 176 40.72 -25.19 6.04
CA GLU A 176 39.88 -25.68 7.14
C GLU A 176 39.68 -24.61 8.22
N VAL A 177 40.75 -23.91 8.60
CA VAL A 177 40.71 -22.83 9.60
C VAL A 177 39.95 -21.62 9.07
N GLU A 178 40.19 -21.21 7.82
CA GLU A 178 39.42 -20.12 7.21
C GLU A 178 37.93 -20.42 7.16
N LYS A 179 37.56 -21.64 6.77
CA LYS A 179 36.17 -22.09 6.79
C LYS A 179 35.59 -22.10 8.21
N ALA A 180 36.36 -22.53 9.20
CA ALA A 180 35.96 -22.50 10.60
C ALA A 180 35.73 -21.06 11.09
N LEU A 181 36.63 -20.12 10.76
CA LEU A 181 36.52 -18.70 11.12
C LEU A 181 35.35 -18.00 10.42
N GLN A 182 34.99 -18.42 9.20
CA GLN A 182 33.84 -17.88 8.48
C GLN A 182 32.49 -18.34 9.02
N THR A 183 32.43 -19.53 9.64
CA THR A 183 31.17 -20.15 10.10
C THR A 183 30.38 -19.27 11.08
N PRO A 184 30.95 -18.75 12.19
CA PRO A 184 30.22 -17.89 13.14
C PRO A 184 29.69 -16.61 12.49
N THR A 185 30.47 -16.01 11.59
CA THR A 185 30.05 -14.81 10.86
C THR A 185 28.88 -15.11 9.94
N ARG A 186 28.94 -16.23 9.22
CA ARG A 186 27.86 -16.68 8.33
C ARG A 186 26.59 -17.01 9.09
N GLU A 187 26.70 -17.72 10.21
CA GLU A 187 25.58 -18.03 11.10
C GLU A 187 24.97 -16.75 11.69
N GLY A 188 25.79 -15.80 12.13
CA GLY A 188 25.33 -14.51 12.64
C GLY A 188 24.58 -13.69 11.58
N ILE A 189 25.01 -13.73 10.31
CA ILE A 189 24.28 -13.09 9.20
C ILE A 189 22.94 -13.79 8.96
N GLN A 190 22.90 -15.13 9.00
CA GLN A 190 21.67 -15.90 8.84
C GLN A 190 20.67 -15.59 9.97
N GLN A 191 21.14 -15.57 11.22
CA GLN A 191 20.31 -15.25 12.38
C GLN A 191 19.71 -13.84 12.28
N LYS A 192 20.50 -12.84 11.86
CA LYS A 192 20.01 -11.48 11.62
C LYS A 192 18.97 -11.42 10.50
N ALA A 193 19.15 -12.22 9.44
CA ALA A 193 18.17 -12.31 8.36
C ALA A 193 16.85 -12.93 8.86
N ASP A 194 16.92 -14.00 9.64
CA ASP A 194 15.74 -14.65 10.24
C ASP A 194 15.01 -13.72 11.21
N GLU A 195 15.75 -12.97 12.04
CA GLU A 195 15.19 -11.95 12.92
C GLU A 195 14.48 -10.84 12.13
N ALA A 196 15.07 -10.39 11.02
CA ALA A 196 14.46 -9.42 10.12
C ALA A 196 13.18 -9.96 9.46
N ILE A 197 13.13 -11.25 9.11
CA ILE A 197 11.92 -11.89 8.58
C ILE A 197 10.85 -11.99 9.67
N PHE A 198 11.22 -12.43 10.87
CA PHE A 198 10.30 -12.59 11.99
C PHE A 198 9.69 -11.26 12.41
N SER A 199 10.51 -10.21 12.56
CA SER A 199 10.05 -8.85 12.90
C SER A 199 9.10 -8.28 11.84
N ARG A 200 9.39 -8.47 10.54
CA ARG A 200 8.46 -8.10 9.46
C ARG A 200 7.13 -8.85 9.56
N ARG A 201 7.17 -10.15 9.89
CA ARG A 201 5.96 -10.97 10.05
C ARG A 201 5.15 -10.56 11.27
N ALA A 202 5.79 -10.29 12.39
CA ALA A 202 5.15 -9.79 13.60
C ALA A 202 4.43 -8.46 13.33
N LEU A 203 5.11 -7.51 12.66
CA LEU A 203 4.51 -6.23 12.28
C LEU A 203 3.31 -6.42 11.35
N ALA A 204 3.38 -7.33 10.37
CA ALA A 204 2.26 -7.62 9.48
C ALA A 204 1.05 -8.18 10.24
N VAL A 205 1.26 -9.10 11.19
CA VAL A 205 0.20 -9.67 12.02
C VAL A 205 -0.40 -8.61 12.95
N GLU A 206 0.41 -7.75 13.56
CA GLU A 206 -0.09 -6.62 14.36
C GLU A 206 -0.95 -5.68 13.53
N LYS A 207 -0.52 -5.36 12.30
CA LYS A 207 -1.31 -4.55 11.37
C LYS A 207 -2.61 -5.23 10.99
N GLU A 208 -2.61 -6.54 10.74
CA GLU A 208 -3.83 -7.29 10.44
C GLU A 208 -4.80 -7.32 11.62
N ARG A 209 -4.30 -7.51 12.85
CA ARG A 209 -5.11 -7.41 14.07
C ARG A 209 -5.72 -6.02 14.23
N ALA A 210 -4.92 -4.97 14.05
CA ALA A 210 -5.41 -3.59 14.12
C ALA A 210 -6.46 -3.27 13.04
N ILE A 211 -6.29 -3.81 11.83
CA ILE A 211 -7.30 -3.67 10.76
C ILE A 211 -8.61 -4.35 11.18
N LYS A 212 -8.56 -5.60 11.65
CA LYS A 212 -9.76 -6.33 12.11
C LYS A 212 -10.48 -5.64 13.27
N GLU A 213 -9.73 -5.10 14.24
CA GLU A 213 -10.33 -4.31 15.34
C GLU A 213 -11.01 -3.04 14.82
N ASN A 214 -10.38 -2.33 13.88
CA ASN A 214 -10.98 -1.16 13.25
C ASN A 214 -12.22 -1.51 12.42
N GLU A 215 -12.22 -2.66 11.72
CA GLU A 215 -13.37 -3.17 10.98
C GLU A 215 -14.54 -3.48 11.92
N ILE A 216 -14.29 -4.18 13.03
CA ILE A 216 -15.32 -4.47 14.05
C ILE A 216 -15.88 -3.17 14.64
N ASN A 217 -15.02 -2.22 14.99
CA ASN A 217 -15.46 -0.91 15.49
C ASN A 217 -16.31 -0.17 14.45
N THR A 218 -15.93 -0.22 13.17
CA THR A 218 -16.69 0.38 12.08
C THR A 218 -18.06 -0.29 11.95
N GLN A 219 -18.14 -1.62 12.02
CA GLN A 219 -19.40 -2.37 12.00
C GLN A 219 -20.31 -1.99 13.18
N ILE A 220 -19.76 -1.86 14.40
CA ILE A 220 -20.52 -1.42 15.58
C ILE A 220 -21.08 -0.01 15.37
N GLN A 221 -20.28 0.92 14.82
CA GLN A 221 -20.73 2.28 14.55
C GLN A 221 -21.82 2.34 13.47
N LEU A 222 -21.71 1.51 12.43
CA LEU A 222 -22.74 1.40 11.40
C LEU A 222 -24.05 0.84 11.98
N ALA A 223 -23.99 -0.24 12.75
CA ALA A 223 -25.17 -0.83 13.39
C ALA A 223 -25.88 0.17 14.31
N LYS A 224 -25.14 0.96 15.10
CA LYS A 224 -25.73 2.05 15.93
C LYS A 224 -26.40 3.13 15.09
N LYS A 225 -25.81 3.52 13.96
CA LYS A 225 -26.43 4.49 13.04
C LYS A 225 -27.69 3.94 12.40
N GLU A 226 -27.70 2.66 12.04
CA GLU A 226 -28.89 1.98 11.52
C GLU A 226 -30.01 1.93 12.56
N GLU A 227 -29.71 1.59 13.81
CA GLU A 227 -30.68 1.62 14.92
C GLU A 227 -31.31 3.01 15.08
N LEU A 228 -30.49 4.06 15.09
CA LEU A 228 -30.95 5.45 15.15
C LEU A 228 -31.82 5.84 13.94
N LEU A 229 -31.43 5.40 12.74
CA LEU A 229 -32.16 5.68 11.50
C LEU A 229 -33.52 4.98 11.48
N ILE A 230 -33.59 3.73 11.95
CA ILE A 230 -34.84 2.99 12.12
C ILE A 230 -35.74 3.72 13.13
N ALA A 231 -35.22 4.07 14.31
CA ALA A 231 -35.97 4.78 15.33
C ALA A 231 -36.52 6.13 14.81
N GLN A 232 -35.71 6.88 14.07
CA GLN A 232 -36.14 8.13 13.44
C GLN A 232 -37.20 7.90 12.36
N ASN A 233 -37.06 6.88 11.53
CA ASN A 233 -38.05 6.52 10.52
C ASN A 233 -39.38 6.10 11.15
N THR A 234 -39.36 5.29 12.21
CA THR A 234 -40.57 4.92 12.95
C THR A 234 -41.24 6.14 13.60
N ALA A 235 -40.46 7.05 14.18
CA ALA A 235 -41.00 8.31 14.74
C ALA A 235 -41.62 9.20 13.64
N ASN A 236 -40.98 9.27 12.47
CA ASN A 236 -41.49 9.99 11.31
C ASN A 236 -42.78 9.35 10.78
N GLU A 237 -42.84 8.02 10.68
CA GLU A 237 -44.05 7.28 10.27
C GLU A 237 -45.20 7.48 11.26
N LEU A 238 -44.94 7.35 12.56
CA LEU A 238 -45.94 7.63 13.61
C LEU A 238 -46.46 9.06 13.52
N SER A 239 -45.57 10.03 13.27
CA SER A 239 -45.96 11.44 13.10
C SER A 239 -46.82 11.63 11.86
N ARG A 240 -46.49 10.98 10.74
CA ARG A 240 -47.30 10.99 9.50
C ARG A 240 -48.68 10.36 9.71
N VAL A 241 -48.73 9.20 10.38
CA VAL A 241 -50.00 8.51 10.68
C VAL A 241 -50.86 9.39 11.59
N ARG A 242 -50.29 9.97 12.66
CA ARG A 242 -51.01 10.90 13.55
C ARG A 242 -51.56 12.11 12.79
N ALA A 243 -50.73 12.76 11.97
CA ALA A 243 -51.16 13.89 11.15
C ALA A 243 -52.28 13.52 10.17
N ALA A 244 -52.22 12.33 9.57
CA ALA A 244 -53.27 11.81 8.70
C ALA A 244 -54.58 11.53 9.47
N THR A 245 -54.50 10.91 10.66
CA THR A 245 -55.67 10.66 11.51
C THR A 245 -56.30 11.97 12.01
N GLU A 246 -55.49 12.95 12.40
CA GLU A 246 -55.98 14.28 12.79
C GLU A 246 -56.64 15.00 11.62
N ALA A 247 -56.05 14.95 10.42
CA ALA A 247 -56.65 15.51 9.22
C ALA A 247 -57.99 14.84 8.86
N GLU A 248 -58.09 13.51 8.96
CA GLU A 248 -59.35 12.79 8.78
C GLU A 248 -60.39 13.13 9.85
N ARG A 249 -59.98 13.26 11.12
CA ARG A 249 -60.88 13.69 12.21
C ARG A 249 -61.42 15.10 11.96
N LEU A 250 -60.55 16.03 11.57
CA LEU A 250 -60.93 17.41 11.26
C LEU A 250 -61.88 17.48 10.06
N LYS A 251 -61.66 16.65 9.02
CA LYS A 251 -62.61 16.53 7.90
C LYS A 251 -63.96 16.00 8.36
N ALA A 252 -63.99 14.96 9.19
CA ALA A 252 -65.21 14.37 9.73
C ALA A 252 -65.99 15.37 10.62
N GLU A 253 -65.30 16.11 11.48
CA GLU A 253 -65.88 17.21 12.27
C GLU A 253 -66.43 18.30 11.34
N GLY A 254 -65.67 18.68 10.29
CA GLY A 254 -66.12 19.65 9.29
C GLY A 254 -67.33 19.19 8.48
N THR A 255 -67.47 17.90 8.17
CA THR A 255 -68.66 17.34 7.52
C THR A 255 -69.87 17.34 8.45
N LEU A 256 -69.70 16.96 9.72
CA LEU A 256 -70.78 17.00 10.71
C LEU A 256 -71.28 18.42 10.95
N GLU A 257 -70.38 19.39 11.06
CA GLU A 257 -70.74 20.79 11.25
C GLU A 257 -71.49 21.35 10.02
N ARG A 258 -71.05 20.98 8.80
CA ARG A 258 -71.76 21.32 7.56
C ARG A 258 -73.17 20.73 7.51
N GLU A 259 -73.33 19.46 7.88
CA GLU A 259 -74.64 18.79 7.93
C GLU A 259 -75.56 19.44 8.98
N ARG A 260 -75.01 19.80 10.14
CA ARG A 260 -75.75 20.52 11.18
C ARG A 260 -76.23 21.89 10.71
N LEU A 261 -75.35 22.69 10.12
CA LEU A 261 -75.70 23.99 9.54
C LEU A 261 -76.76 23.86 8.44
N ALA A 262 -76.66 22.83 7.59
CA ALA A 262 -77.67 22.55 6.56
C ALA A 262 -79.03 22.17 7.15
N ALA A 263 -79.06 21.36 8.22
CA ALA A 263 -80.28 20.98 8.92
C ALA A 263 -80.93 22.18 9.63
N GLU A 264 -80.15 23.04 10.28
CA GLU A 264 -80.64 24.28 10.90
C GLU A 264 -81.20 25.26 9.86
N ALA A 265 -80.51 25.41 8.71
CA ALA A 265 -81.00 26.22 7.58
C ALA A 265 -82.29 25.67 6.99
N TYR A 266 -82.40 24.35 6.83
CA TYR A 266 -83.63 23.69 6.34
C TYR A 266 -84.80 23.88 7.31
N SER A 267 -84.57 23.73 8.62
CA SER A 267 -85.59 23.98 9.65
C SER A 267 -86.10 25.42 9.60
N ARG A 268 -85.20 26.41 9.47
CA ARG A 268 -85.57 27.82 9.30
C ARG A 268 -86.38 28.06 8.03
N ASP A 269 -86.01 27.45 6.90
CA ASP A 269 -86.74 27.59 5.64
C ASP A 269 -88.17 27.03 5.75
N VAL A 270 -88.34 25.87 6.38
CA VAL A 270 -89.67 25.26 6.63
C VAL A 270 -90.55 26.16 7.49
N VAL A 271 -90.01 26.72 8.58
CA VAL A 271 -90.76 27.65 9.44
C VAL A 271 -91.17 28.92 8.69
N THR A 272 -90.26 29.47 7.89
CA THR A 272 -90.52 30.69 7.11
C THR A 272 -91.58 30.46 6.03
N LYS A 273 -91.52 29.32 5.31
CA LYS A 273 -92.55 28.93 4.35
C LYS A 273 -93.90 28.65 5.00
N ALA A 274 -93.91 27.98 6.16
CA ALA A 274 -95.16 27.72 6.89
C ALA A 274 -95.84 29.03 7.36
N HIS A 275 -95.05 30.03 7.78
CA HIS A 275 -95.58 31.37 8.08
C HIS A 275 -96.11 32.08 6.84
N GLY A 276 -95.37 32.08 5.73
CA GLY A 276 -95.84 32.66 4.46
C GLY A 276 -97.14 32.01 3.94
N ASP A 277 -97.25 30.69 4.03
CA ASP A 277 -98.45 29.95 3.66
C ASP A 277 -99.66 30.22 4.58
N ALA A 278 -99.41 30.53 5.85
CA ALA A 278 -100.47 30.88 6.80
C ALA A 278 -101.02 32.28 6.52
N ASP A 279 -100.15 33.23 6.18
CA ASP A 279 -100.53 34.60 5.84
C ASP A 279 -101.26 34.65 4.49
N ALA A 280 -100.76 33.94 3.47
CA ALA A 280 -101.43 33.82 2.17
C ALA A 280 -102.85 33.22 2.28
N ARG A 281 -103.04 32.23 3.18
CA ARG A 281 -104.36 31.64 3.44
C ARG A 281 -105.32 32.59 4.15
N ARG A 282 -104.84 33.51 5.00
CA ARG A 282 -105.68 34.53 5.65
C ARG A 282 -106.17 35.58 4.65
N GLU A 283 -105.30 36.02 3.74
CA GLU A 283 -105.68 37.00 2.71
C GLU A 283 -106.71 36.44 1.73
N LEU A 284 -106.52 35.20 1.24
CA LEU A 284 -107.50 34.55 0.35
C LEU A 284 -108.87 34.36 1.03
N ARG A 285 -108.89 33.93 2.30
CA ARG A 285 -110.13 33.79 3.07
C ARG A 285 -110.89 35.11 3.24
N ALA A 286 -110.18 36.24 3.38
CA ALA A 286 -110.80 37.55 3.49
C ALA A 286 -111.51 37.97 2.20
N VAL A 287 -110.93 37.63 1.04
CA VAL A 287 -111.54 37.89 -0.28
C VAL A 287 -112.77 37.01 -0.50
N ASP A 288 -112.72 35.73 -0.12
CA ASP A 288 -113.85 34.80 -0.27
C ASP A 288 -115.07 35.22 0.58
N LEU A 289 -114.84 35.68 1.82
CA LEU A 289 -115.91 36.15 2.71
C LEU A 289 -116.59 37.41 2.17
N ASP A 290 -115.83 38.35 1.62
CA ASP A 290 -116.35 39.58 1.01
C ASP A 290 -117.13 39.30 -0.30
N ALA A 291 -116.76 38.24 -1.03
CA ALA A 291 -117.51 37.76 -2.19
C ALA A 291 -118.85 37.08 -1.79
N GLU A 292 -118.86 36.27 -0.73
CA GLU A 292 -120.11 35.68 -0.21
C GLU A 292 -121.08 36.73 0.33
N GLU A 293 -120.59 37.75 1.05
CA GLU A 293 -121.46 38.78 1.63
C GLU A 293 -122.20 39.58 0.53
N ARG A 294 -121.50 39.93 -0.56
CA ARG A 294 -122.13 40.58 -1.73
C ARG A 294 -123.18 39.68 -2.39
N ARG A 295 -122.90 38.37 -2.45
CA ARG A 295 -123.82 37.39 -3.04
C ARG A 295 -125.09 37.23 -2.20
N LEU A 296 -124.96 37.19 -0.87
CA LEU A 296 -126.10 37.10 0.06
C LEU A 296 -126.97 38.37 0.04
N LYS A 297 -126.37 39.56 -0.01
CA LYS A 297 -127.10 40.84 -0.15
C LYS A 297 -127.90 40.92 -1.46
N ALA A 298 -127.42 40.33 -2.54
CA ALA A 298 -128.16 40.28 -3.81
C ALA A 298 -129.41 39.37 -3.75
N TYR A 299 -129.46 38.41 -2.83
CA TYR A 299 -130.62 37.54 -2.63
C TYR A 299 -131.75 38.16 -1.78
N GLU A 300 -131.45 39.21 -1.01
CA GLU A 300 -132.39 39.82 -0.06
C GLU A 300 -133.55 40.58 -0.76
N ALA A 301 -133.34 41.06 -1.99
CA ALA A 301 -134.33 41.82 -2.75
C ALA A 301 -135.18 40.99 -3.74
N LEU A 302 -135.02 39.65 -3.75
CA LEU A 302 -135.68 38.79 -4.74
C LEU A 302 -136.95 38.12 -4.17
N PRO A 303 -138.08 38.08 -4.93
CA PRO A 303 -139.28 37.34 -4.54
C PRO A 303 -138.99 35.84 -4.31
N ALA A 304 -139.63 35.22 -3.31
CA ALA A 304 -139.35 33.85 -2.85
C ALA A 304 -139.41 32.77 -3.95
N SER A 305 -140.26 32.93 -4.96
CA SER A 305 -140.34 32.03 -6.12
C SER A 305 -139.07 32.05 -6.99
N LEU A 306 -138.36 33.17 -7.04
CA LEU A 306 -137.16 33.38 -7.87
C LEU A 306 -135.88 32.92 -7.15
N VAL A 307 -135.83 33.01 -5.82
CA VAL A 307 -134.76 32.43 -4.99
C VAL A 307 -134.78 30.90 -5.07
N LEU A 308 -135.97 30.29 -5.03
CA LEU A 308 -136.14 28.85 -5.25
C LEU A 308 -135.74 28.44 -6.68
N ALA A 309 -136.04 29.25 -7.70
CA ALA A 309 -135.61 28.99 -9.07
C ALA A 309 -134.08 29.10 -9.24
N LEU A 310 -133.43 30.08 -8.59
CA LEU A 310 -131.97 30.20 -8.57
C LEU A 310 -131.30 29.06 -7.79
N ALA A 311 -131.89 28.60 -6.68
CA ALA A 311 -131.43 27.43 -5.94
C ALA A 311 -131.58 26.14 -6.77
N ALA A 312 -132.68 26.00 -7.52
CA ALA A 312 -132.86 24.90 -8.47
C ALA A 312 -131.85 24.97 -9.64
N GLN A 313 -131.52 26.18 -10.13
CA GLN A 313 -130.51 26.38 -11.17
C GLN A 313 -129.09 26.08 -10.67
N ASP A 314 -128.73 26.50 -9.45
CA ASP A 314 -127.42 26.21 -8.86
C ASP A 314 -127.26 24.73 -8.49
N ALA A 315 -128.35 24.08 -8.04
CA ALA A 315 -128.39 22.63 -7.87
C ALA A 315 -128.22 21.92 -9.22
N ALA A 316 -128.90 22.37 -10.28
CA ALA A 316 -128.74 21.81 -11.62
C ALA A 316 -127.32 22.03 -12.20
N ARG A 317 -126.67 23.16 -11.91
CA ARG A 317 -125.27 23.42 -12.31
C ARG A 317 -124.24 22.57 -11.57
N LYS A 318 -124.54 22.11 -10.34
CA LYS A 318 -123.66 21.21 -9.58
C LYS A 318 -123.97 19.72 -9.80
N ILE A 319 -125.03 19.38 -10.55
CA ILE A 319 -125.41 18.01 -10.91
C ILE A 319 -125.05 17.76 -12.38
N GLU A 320 -123.75 17.65 -12.68
CA GLU A 320 -123.25 17.30 -14.03
C GLU A 320 -122.96 15.79 -14.18
N SER A 321 -123.12 14.95 -13.13
CA SER A 321 -122.74 13.53 -13.20
C SER A 321 -123.54 12.54 -12.33
N ILE A 322 -124.87 12.57 -12.32
CA ILE A 322 -125.67 11.55 -11.60
C ILE A 322 -126.59 10.83 -12.59
N GLN A 323 -126.20 9.61 -12.98
CA GLN A 323 -126.86 8.86 -14.05
C GLN A 323 -128.20 8.22 -13.64
N HIS A 324 -128.47 7.91 -12.35
CA HIS A 324 -129.80 7.46 -11.87
C HIS A 324 -130.06 7.92 -10.42
N LEU A 325 -131.18 8.62 -10.18
CA LEU A 325 -131.67 8.98 -8.84
C LEU A 325 -132.93 8.15 -8.52
N ASN A 326 -132.79 7.12 -7.68
CA ASN A 326 -133.90 6.31 -7.17
C ASN A 326 -134.54 7.01 -5.97
N ILE A 327 -135.68 7.67 -6.19
CA ILE A 327 -136.50 8.22 -5.11
C ILE A 327 -137.39 7.11 -4.57
N SER A 328 -137.08 6.62 -3.37
CA SER A 328 -137.87 5.60 -2.67
C SER A 328 -139.10 6.24 -1.99
N PRO A 329 -140.28 5.58 -1.96
CA PRO A 329 -141.52 6.14 -1.41
C PRO A 329 -141.47 6.58 0.07
N ASP A 330 -140.47 6.15 0.84
CA ASP A 330 -140.34 6.47 2.27
C ASP A 330 -139.90 7.92 2.56
N LEU A 331 -139.31 8.65 1.60
CA LEU A 331 -138.90 10.05 1.83
C LEU A 331 -140.00 11.09 1.59
N LEU A 332 -141.07 10.71 0.87
CA LEU A 332 -142.26 11.55 0.72
C LEU A 332 -143.22 11.40 1.93
N GLY A 333 -143.14 10.29 2.67
CA GLY A 333 -143.97 10.03 3.85
C GLY A 333 -143.61 10.91 5.06
N SER A 334 -142.32 11.06 5.36
CA SER A 334 -141.86 11.83 6.53
C SER A 334 -142.08 13.34 6.36
N SER A 335 -141.90 13.85 5.14
CA SER A 335 -142.10 15.28 4.84
C SER A 335 -143.58 15.69 4.82
N PHE A 336 -144.48 14.80 4.39
CA PHE A 336 -145.93 15.07 4.37
C PHE A 336 -146.59 14.92 5.76
N GLN A 337 -146.08 14.01 6.61
CA GLN A 337 -146.52 13.91 8.02
C GLN A 337 -146.05 15.07 8.89
N GLN A 338 -144.89 15.66 8.59
CA GLN A 338 -144.41 16.83 9.31
C GLN A 338 -145.19 18.09 8.91
N MET A 339 -145.60 18.20 7.64
CA MET A 339 -146.42 19.30 7.13
C MET A 339 -147.90 19.21 7.56
N LEU A 340 -148.45 18.01 7.80
CA LEU A 340 -149.79 17.82 8.37
C LEU A 340 -149.84 17.98 9.90
N ARG A 341 -148.72 17.80 10.61
CA ARG A 341 -148.63 18.08 12.05
C ARG A 341 -148.52 19.58 12.36
N ASP A 342 -147.87 20.35 11.50
CA ASP A 342 -147.79 21.81 11.66
C ASP A 342 -149.09 22.54 11.24
N ASN A 343 -150.05 21.86 10.60
CA ASN A 343 -151.32 22.46 10.15
C ASN A 343 -152.58 21.94 10.89
N ALA A 344 -152.43 21.08 11.91
CA ALA A 344 -153.52 20.57 12.74
C ALA A 344 -153.26 20.78 14.26
N GLY A 345 -152.63 21.92 14.59
CA GLY A 345 -152.25 22.30 15.95
C GLY A 345 -152.23 23.81 16.18
N LYS A 346 -153.34 24.47 15.81
CA LYS A 346 -153.72 25.90 15.96
C LYS A 346 -153.15 26.91 14.97
#